data_AF-A0AB33K1D4-F1
#
_entry.id   AF-A0AB33K1D4-F1
#
_cell.length_a   1.000
_cell.length_b   1.000
_cell.length_c   1.000
_cell.angle_alpha   90.00
_cell.angle_beta   90.00
_cell.angle_gamma   90.00
#
_symmetry.space_group_name_H-M   'P 1'
#
loop_
_entity.id
_entity.type
_entity.pdbx_description
1 polymer ?
#
loop_
_entity_poly.entity_id
_entity_poly.type
_entity_poly.pdbx_seq_one_letter_code
_entity_poly.pdbx_strand_id
1 'polypeptide(L)'
;MSSQLNVDPAELDSAAKVVGDLNDDLGPLSDRAVRDADEASSSTAGWSVSAQLGRIADSWRTALTGLHRSMDGNADALRSTAGRHRGTEQSVAASMTRVG
;
A
#
# COMPACT_ATOMS: atom_id res chain seq x y z
N MET A 1 -30.12 3.67 8.64
CA MET A 1 -30.20 3.35 7.21
C MET A 1 -28.79 3.08 6.73
N SER A 2 -28.41 1.81 6.60
CA SER A 2 -27.11 1.42 6.02
C SER A 2 -27.24 1.53 4.51
N SER A 3 -26.69 2.57 3.92
CA SER A 3 -26.56 2.64 2.46
C SER A 3 -25.79 1.40 2.01
N GLN A 4 -26.47 0.48 1.31
CA GLN A 4 -25.82 -0.63 0.65
C GLN A 4 -24.92 -0.01 -0.43
N LEU A 5 -23.67 0.18 -0.07
CA LEU A 5 -22.58 0.45 -0.98
C LEU A 5 -22.50 -0.80 -1.87
N ASN A 6 -23.18 -0.75 -3.02
CA ASN A 6 -23.14 -1.79 -4.04
C ASN A 6 -21.80 -1.67 -4.76
N VAL A 7 -20.73 -2.07 -4.08
CA VAL A 7 -19.38 -2.07 -4.64
C VAL A 7 -19.17 -3.40 -5.34
N ASP A 8 -18.82 -3.34 -6.62
CA ASP A 8 -18.46 -4.53 -7.40
C ASP A 8 -17.13 -5.10 -6.87
N PRO A 9 -17.07 -6.38 -6.46
CA PRO A 9 -15.82 -7.03 -6.07
C PRO A 9 -14.71 -6.94 -7.14
N ALA A 10 -15.07 -6.86 -8.42
CA ALA A 10 -14.11 -6.69 -9.51
C ALA A 10 -13.45 -5.29 -9.49
N GLU A 11 -14.21 -4.25 -9.13
CA GLU A 11 -13.66 -2.89 -8.96
C GLU A 11 -12.69 -2.82 -7.77
N LEU A 12 -13.01 -3.52 -6.66
CA LEU A 12 -12.12 -3.62 -5.51
C LEU A 12 -10.81 -4.34 -5.85
N ASP A 13 -10.87 -5.45 -6.59
CA ASP A 13 -9.67 -6.17 -7.02
C ASP A 13 -8.84 -5.34 -8.02
N SER A 14 -9.50 -4.60 -8.92
CA SER A 14 -8.84 -3.66 -9.83
C SER A 14 -8.12 -2.54 -9.05
N ALA A 15 -8.79 -1.94 -8.07
CA ALA A 15 -8.19 -0.93 -7.20
C ALA A 15 -7.00 -1.50 -6.39
N ALA A 16 -7.14 -2.72 -5.87
CA ALA A 16 -6.04 -3.40 -5.17
C ALA A 16 -4.84 -3.63 -6.08
N LYS A 17 -5.08 -4.00 -7.35
CA LYS A 17 -4.04 -4.15 -8.36
C LYS A 17 -3.36 -2.81 -8.65
N VAL A 18 -4.11 -1.73 -8.89
CA VAL A 18 -3.54 -0.40 -9.14
C VAL A 18 -2.68 0.08 -7.97
N VAL A 19 -3.14 -0.13 -6.74
CA VAL A 19 -2.35 0.21 -5.54
C VAL A 19 -1.08 -0.62 -5.47
N GLY A 20 -1.15 -1.92 -5.76
CA GLY A 20 0.04 -2.79 -5.81
C GLY A 20 1.03 -2.39 -6.92
N ASP A 21 0.54 -2.17 -8.14
CA ASP A 21 1.38 -1.76 -9.27
C ASP A 21 2.08 -0.41 -8.98
N LEU A 22 1.37 0.56 -8.38
CA LEU A 22 1.97 1.82 -7.94
C LEU A 22 3.02 1.61 -6.84
N ASN A 23 2.78 0.65 -5.94
CA ASN A 23 3.72 0.31 -4.88
C ASN A 23 5.04 -0.24 -5.46
N ASP A 24 4.91 -1.14 -6.43
CA ASP A 24 6.04 -1.75 -7.14
C ASP A 24 6.85 -0.71 -7.92
N ASP A 25 6.18 0.27 -8.54
CA ASP A 25 6.85 1.36 -9.27
C ASP A 25 7.58 2.34 -8.33
N LEU A 26 7.01 2.64 -7.16
CA LEU A 26 7.58 3.59 -6.20
C LEU A 26 8.73 3.00 -5.38
N GLY A 27 8.79 1.68 -5.22
CA GLY A 27 9.80 0.97 -4.41
C GLY A 27 11.23 1.28 -4.84
N PRO A 28 11.60 0.95 -6.09
CA PRO A 28 12.94 1.20 -6.59
C PRO A 28 13.35 2.67 -6.56
N LEU A 29 12.41 3.60 -6.78
CA LEU A 29 12.65 5.04 -6.73
C LEU A 29 12.94 5.51 -5.30
N SER A 30 12.17 5.01 -4.33
CA SER A 30 12.35 5.29 -2.92
C SER A 30 13.69 4.78 -2.40
N ASP A 31 14.03 3.53 -2.73
CA ASP A 31 15.30 2.90 -2.36
C ASP A 31 16.51 3.63 -2.98
N ARG A 32 16.35 4.15 -4.19
CA ARG A 32 17.38 4.96 -4.83
C ARG A 32 17.56 6.30 -4.12
N ALA A 33 16.48 7.02 -3.83
CA ALA A 33 16.55 8.31 -3.16
C ALA A 33 17.23 8.21 -1.78
N VAL A 34 16.94 7.14 -1.04
CA VAL A 34 17.59 6.85 0.24
C VAL A 34 19.09 6.58 0.08
N ARG A 35 19.48 5.75 -0.89
CA ARG A 35 20.90 5.47 -1.18
C ARG A 35 21.66 6.72 -1.57
N ASP A 36 21.11 7.51 -2.48
CA ASP A 36 21.73 8.76 -2.94
C ASP A 36 21.93 9.74 -1.76
N ALA A 37 20.99 9.77 -0.81
CA ALA A 37 21.10 10.60 0.40
C ALA A 37 22.16 10.08 1.39
N ASP A 38 22.29 8.77 1.56
CA ASP A 38 23.35 8.15 2.36
C ASP A 38 24.74 8.43 1.75
N GLU A 39 24.86 8.29 0.43
CA GLU A 39 26.08 8.62 -0.32
C GLU A 39 26.46 10.10 -0.17
N ALA A 40 25.49 11.01 -0.28
CA ALA A 40 25.70 12.44 -0.03
C ALA A 40 26.14 12.73 1.43
N SER A 41 25.54 12.05 2.41
CA SER A 41 25.95 12.17 3.81
C SER A 41 27.38 11.66 4.03
N SER A 42 27.75 10.55 3.39
CA SER A 42 29.10 9.97 3.50
C SER A 42 30.18 10.81 2.82
N SER A 43 29.88 11.37 1.65
CA SER A 43 30.80 12.23 0.90
C SER A 43 31.05 13.59 1.57
N THR A 44 30.12 14.03 2.43
CA THR A 44 30.25 15.25 3.23
C THR A 44 30.75 14.98 4.66
N ALA A 45 31.24 13.77 4.95
CA ALA A 45 31.74 13.41 6.26
C ALA A 45 32.84 14.38 6.75
N GLY A 46 32.72 14.83 7.99
CA GLY A 46 33.60 15.85 8.58
C GLY A 46 33.15 17.29 8.34
N TRP A 47 32.14 17.53 7.48
CA TRP A 47 31.52 18.84 7.34
C TRP A 47 30.37 18.97 8.35
N SER A 48 30.11 20.18 8.82
CA SER A 48 29.08 20.48 9.82
C SER A 48 27.66 20.05 9.40
N VAL A 49 27.42 19.91 8.09
CA VAL A 49 26.11 19.55 7.51
C VAL A 49 25.84 18.04 7.44
N SER A 50 26.87 17.19 7.53
CA SER A 50 26.75 15.73 7.34
C SER A 50 25.70 15.10 8.26
N ALA A 51 25.71 15.43 9.54
CA ALA A 51 24.74 14.90 10.51
C ALA A 51 23.30 15.32 10.21
N GLN A 52 23.08 16.51 9.63
CA GLN A 52 21.74 16.96 9.24
C GLN A 52 21.25 16.19 8.00
N LEU A 53 22.14 15.96 7.03
CA LEU A 53 21.83 15.18 5.82
C LEU A 53 21.49 13.73 6.15
N GLY A 54 22.27 13.09 7.03
CA GLY A 54 21.96 11.74 7.51
C GLY A 54 20.58 11.66 8.17
N ARG A 55 20.23 12.61 9.05
CA ARG A 55 18.88 12.66 9.66
C ARG A 55 17.76 12.82 8.63
N ILE A 56 17.98 13.62 7.59
CA ILE A 56 17.01 13.80 6.50
C ILE A 56 16.85 12.48 5.72
N ALA A 57 17.95 11.80 5.39
CA ALA A 57 17.94 10.50 4.73
C ALA A 57 17.16 9.46 5.54
N ASP A 58 17.41 9.37 6.85
CA ASP A 58 16.72 8.46 7.76
C ASP A 58 15.21 8.74 7.85
N SER A 59 14.84 10.02 7.90
CA SER A 59 13.44 10.46 7.92
C SER A 59 12.72 10.04 6.62
N TRP A 60 13.34 10.26 5.46
CA TRP A 60 12.79 9.82 4.18
C TRP A 60 12.67 8.30 4.08
N ARG A 61 13.70 7.55 4.50
CA ARG A 61 13.67 6.09 4.53
C ARG A 61 12.49 5.58 5.34
N THR A 62 12.27 6.16 6.52
CA THR A 62 11.17 5.79 7.42
C THR A 62 9.82 6.11 6.80
N ALA A 63 9.66 7.31 6.23
CA ALA A 63 8.41 7.74 5.61
C ALA A 63 8.04 6.88 4.39
N LEU A 64 8.99 6.62 3.50
CA LEU A 64 8.77 5.82 2.29
C LEU A 64 8.50 4.35 2.63
N THR A 65 9.22 3.77 3.59
CA THR A 65 8.93 2.43 4.12
C THR A 65 7.50 2.35 4.71
N GLY A 66 7.09 3.39 5.43
CA GLY A 66 5.73 3.49 5.98
C GLY A 66 4.67 3.60 4.89
N LEU A 67 4.94 4.36 3.84
CA LEU A 67 4.07 4.48 2.66
C LEU A 67 3.90 3.13 1.96
N HIS A 68 5.00 2.41 1.69
CA HIS A 68 4.96 1.09 1.08
C HIS A 68 4.06 0.13 1.85
N ARG A 69 4.27 0.05 3.17
CA ARG A 69 3.47 -0.82 4.04
C ARG A 69 1.98 -0.43 4.05
N SER A 70 1.68 0.87 3.99
CA SER A 70 0.31 1.37 3.94
C SER A 70 -0.37 0.98 2.62
N MET A 71 0.33 1.09 1.50
CA MET A 71 -0.18 0.70 0.19
C MET A 71 -0.45 -0.80 0.11
N ASP A 72 0.47 -1.65 0.58
CA ASP A 72 0.25 -3.10 0.67
C ASP A 72 -0.97 -3.42 1.55
N GLY A 73 -1.05 -2.79 2.72
CA GLY A 73 -2.18 -2.96 3.63
C GLY A 73 -3.52 -2.55 3.01
N ASN A 74 -3.54 -1.49 2.20
CA ASN A 74 -4.73 -1.05 1.48
C ASN A 74 -5.11 -2.04 0.37
N ALA A 75 -4.14 -2.53 -0.41
CA ALA A 75 -4.38 -3.56 -1.43
C ALA A 75 -4.97 -4.84 -0.81
N ASP A 76 -4.45 -5.28 0.33
CA ASP A 76 -4.95 -6.45 1.04
C ASP A 76 -6.35 -6.21 1.64
N ALA A 77 -6.62 -5.02 2.17
CA ALA A 77 -7.94 -4.66 2.67
C ALA A 77 -9.00 -4.66 1.55
N LEU A 78 -8.64 -4.18 0.35
CA LEU A 78 -9.50 -4.20 -0.83
C LEU A 78 -9.80 -5.64 -1.27
N ARG A 79 -8.78 -6.49 -1.42
CA ARG A 79 -8.94 -7.93 -1.75
C ARG A 79 -9.78 -8.66 -0.70
N SER A 80 -9.53 -8.41 0.58
CA SER A 80 -10.30 -8.99 1.68
C SER A 80 -11.78 -8.59 1.61
N THR A 81 -12.05 -7.34 1.25
CA THR A 81 -13.41 -6.83 1.12
C THR A 81 -14.13 -7.44 -0.09
N ALA A 82 -13.44 -7.56 -1.22
CA ALA A 82 -13.96 -8.28 -2.40
C ALA A 82 -14.29 -9.75 -2.07
N GLY A 83 -13.39 -10.45 -1.36
CA GLY A 83 -13.61 -11.82 -0.91
C GLY A 83 -14.81 -11.97 0.01
N ARG A 84 -15.00 -11.03 0.96
CA ARG A 84 -16.16 -11.01 1.86
C ARG A 84 -17.48 -10.79 1.11
N HIS A 85 -17.50 -9.92 0.10
CA HIS A 85 -18.68 -9.72 -0.76
C HIS A 85 -19.07 -11.03 -1.47
N ARG A 86 -18.12 -11.67 -2.16
CA ARG A 86 -18.36 -12.95 -2.86
C ARG A 86 -18.87 -14.04 -1.93
N GLY A 87 -18.26 -14.18 -0.74
CA GLY A 87 -18.69 -15.18 0.25
C GLY A 87 -20.11 -14.92 0.79
N THR A 88 -20.47 -13.66 0.96
CA THR A 88 -21.82 -13.25 1.38
C THR A 88 -22.83 -13.57 0.28
N GLU A 89 -22.54 -13.23 -0.96
CA GLU A 89 -23.40 -13.54 -2.12
C GLU A 89 -23.63 -15.04 -2.30
N GLN A 90 -22.58 -15.86 -2.20
CA GLN A 90 -22.70 -17.33 -2.26
C GLN A 90 -23.57 -17.90 -1.14
N SER A 91 -23.41 -17.37 0.08
CA SER A 91 -24.20 -17.81 1.24
C SER A 91 -25.69 -17.46 1.07
N VAL A 92 -25.98 -16.26 0.57
CA VAL A 92 -27.36 -15.83 0.25
C VAL A 92 -27.94 -16.69 -0.86
N ALA A 93 -27.22 -16.89 -1.97
CA ALA A 93 -27.68 -17.74 -3.08
C ALA A 93 -28.01 -19.17 -2.60
N ALA A 94 -27.12 -19.78 -1.82
CA ALA A 94 -27.32 -21.12 -1.27
C ALA A 94 -28.54 -21.18 -0.33
N SER A 95 -28.80 -20.13 0.46
CA SER A 95 -29.98 -20.07 1.32
C SER A 95 -31.28 -19.98 0.52
N MET A 96 -31.29 -19.24 -0.59
CA MET A 96 -32.46 -19.11 -1.46
C MET A 96 -32.77 -20.42 -2.19
N THR A 97 -31.75 -21.16 -2.64
CA THR A 97 -31.94 -22.48 -3.27
C THR A 97 -32.44 -23.56 -2.30
N ARG A 98 -32.23 -23.38 -0.99
CA ARG A 98 -32.68 -24.34 0.04
C ARG A 98 -34.14 -24.12 0.48
N VAL A 99 -34.70 -22.94 0.23
CA VAL A 99 -36.05 -22.54 0.68
C VAL A 99 -37.08 -22.57 -0.47
N GLY A 100 -36.64 -22.57 -1.73
CA GLY A 100 -37.47 -22.78 -2.92
C GLY A 100 -37.54 -24.24 -3.35
#